data_AF-A0A380HLC1-F1
#
_entry.id   AF-A0A380HLC1-F1
#
_cell.length_a   1.000
_cell.length_b   1.000
_cell.length_c   1.000
_cell.angle_alpha   90.00
_cell.angle_beta   90.00
_cell.angle_gamma   90.00
#
_symmetry.space_group_name_H-M   'P 1'
#
loop_
_entity.id
_entity.type
_entity.pdbx_description
1 polymer ?
#
loop_
_entity_poly.entity_id
_entity_poly.type
_entity_poly.pdbx_seq_one_letter_code
_entity_poly.pdbx_strand_id
1 'polypeptide(L)'
;MLLIGGALLGLGYGNITSTSQSVSVKVVPKEKIARATSTFFIGLDLGLGFGPYILGLFTNQIGLGNMYIVMAVLLIVTFFIYHFIHGRKVSVSKA
;
A
#
# COMPACT_ATOMS: atom_id res chain seq x y z
N MET A 1 -7.11 17.06 16.11
CA MET A 1 -7.09 15.64 15.71
C MET A 1 -6.73 15.45 14.24
N LEU A 2 -7.42 16.11 13.30
CA LEU A 2 -7.15 15.94 11.85
C LEU A 2 -5.72 16.29 11.41
N LEU A 3 -5.09 17.34 11.96
CA LEU A 3 -3.69 17.71 11.62
C LEU A 3 -2.69 16.63 12.04
N ILE A 4 -2.86 16.07 13.23
CA ILE A 4 -2.02 14.97 13.72
C ILE A 4 -2.27 13.72 12.88
N GLY A 5 -3.53 13.42 12.56
CA GLY A 5 -3.89 12.31 11.67
C GLY A 5 -3.29 12.46 10.27
N GLY A 6 -3.33 13.66 9.69
CA GLY A 6 -2.71 13.96 8.40
C GLY A 6 -1.19 13.85 8.42
N ALA A 7 -0.54 14.30 9.51
CA ALA A 7 0.90 14.15 9.68
C ALA A 7 1.30 12.65 9.79
N LEU A 8 0.57 11.87 10.57
CA LEU A 8 0.80 10.42 10.70
C LEU A 8 0.54 9.68 9.37
N LEU A 9 -0.52 10.06 8.66
CA LEU A 9 -0.84 9.49 7.35
C LEU A 9 0.28 9.80 6.34
N GLY A 10 0.76 11.04 6.29
CA GLY A 10 1.86 11.44 5.41
C GLY A 10 3.16 10.68 5.71
N LEU A 11 3.53 10.58 7.00
CA LEU A 11 4.70 9.82 7.43
C LEU A 11 4.58 8.32 7.10
N GLY A 12 3.42 7.71 7.36
CA GLY A 12 3.17 6.30 7.07
C GLY A 12 3.15 6.00 5.58
N TYR A 13 2.36 6.77 4.82
CA TYR A 13 2.21 6.59 3.38
C TYR A 13 3.54 6.80 2.63
N GLY A 14 4.31 7.84 2.97
CA GLY A 14 5.62 8.09 2.39
C GLY A 14 6.62 6.95 2.64
N ASN A 15 6.65 6.43 3.88
CA ASN A 15 7.53 5.30 4.21
C ASN A 15 7.11 4.02 3.46
N ILE A 16 5.82 3.68 3.44
CA ILE A 16 5.33 2.46 2.78
C ILE A 16 5.59 2.51 1.28
N THR A 17 5.28 3.64 0.63
CA THR A 17 5.45 3.78 -0.84
C THR A 17 6.92 3.67 -1.24
N SER A 18 7.82 4.38 -0.56
CA SER A 18 9.27 4.36 -0.85
C SER A 18 9.92 3.01 -0.57
N THR A 19 9.61 2.39 0.57
CA THR A 19 10.17 1.08 0.94
C THR A 19 9.64 -0.03 0.04
N SER A 20 8.35 -0.02 -0.30
CA SER A 20 7.75 -1.03 -1.19
C SER A 20 8.29 -0.93 -2.62
N GLN A 21 8.47 0.28 -3.14
CA GLN A 21 9.10 0.48 -4.44
C GLN A 21 10.55 -0.01 -4.42
N SER A 22 11.30 0.32 -3.37
CA SER A 22 12.70 -0.11 -3.20
C SER A 22 12.82 -1.64 -3.14
N VAL A 23 11.93 -2.31 -2.40
CA VAL A 23 11.89 -3.79 -2.36
C VAL A 23 11.59 -4.35 -3.74
N SER A 24 10.60 -3.80 -4.44
CA SER A 24 10.21 -4.25 -5.79
C SER A 24 11.35 -4.16 -6.81
N VAL A 25 12.19 -3.12 -6.70
CA VAL A 25 13.35 -2.93 -7.57
C VAL A 25 14.55 -3.79 -7.15
N LYS A 26 14.75 -4.00 -5.84
CA LYS A 26 15.89 -4.80 -5.32
C LYS A 26 15.79 -6.29 -5.62
N VAL A 27 14.59 -6.83 -5.83
CA VAL A 27 14.37 -8.27 -6.10
C VAL A 27 14.52 -8.65 -7.57
N VAL A 28 14.78 -7.68 -8.47
CA VAL A 28 14.92 -7.92 -9.91
C VAL A 28 16.33 -7.59 -10.44
N PRO A 29 16.80 -8.26 -11.51
CA PRO A 29 18.06 -7.90 -12.18
C PRO A 29 18.06 -6.47 -12.72
N LYS A 30 19.25 -5.86 -12.88
CA LYS A 30 19.42 -4.46 -13.29
C LYS A 30 18.71 -4.14 -14.61
N GLU A 31 18.69 -5.06 -15.57
CA GLU A 31 18.03 -4.85 -16.86
C GLU A 31 16.49 -4.79 -16.76
N LYS A 32 15.91 -5.29 -15.66
CA LYS A 32 14.45 -5.41 -15.46
C LYS A 32 13.89 -4.39 -14.47
N ILE A 33 14.71 -3.47 -13.96
CA ILE A 33 14.31 -2.42 -12.99
C ILE A 33 13.17 -1.56 -13.55
N ALA A 34 13.25 -1.16 -14.82
CA ALA A 34 12.20 -0.38 -15.47
C ALA A 34 10.87 -1.13 -15.47
N ARG A 35 10.89 -2.44 -15.80
CA ARG A 35 9.69 -3.28 -15.82
C ARG A 35 9.08 -3.44 -14.43
N ALA A 36 9.89 -3.68 -13.40
CA ALA A 36 9.42 -3.79 -12.01
C ALA A 36 8.81 -2.47 -11.50
N THR A 37 9.42 -1.34 -11.85
CA THR A 37 8.93 0.00 -11.49
C THR A 37 7.59 0.29 -12.15
N SER A 38 7.46 0.01 -13.46
CA SER A 38 6.18 0.16 -14.16
C SER A 38 5.08 -0.71 -13.56
N THR A 39 5.38 -1.97 -13.21
CA THR A 39 4.37 -2.83 -12.56
C THR A 39 3.94 -2.32 -11.18
N PHE A 40 4.86 -1.73 -10.43
CA PHE A 40 4.54 -1.10 -9.14
C PHE A 40 3.59 0.09 -9.32
N PHE A 41 3.88 0.99 -10.26
CA PHE A 41 3.03 2.14 -10.55
C PHE A 41 1.67 1.75 -11.10
N ILE A 42 1.58 0.74 -11.97
CA ILE A 42 0.28 0.22 -12.43
C ILE A 42 -0.57 -0.23 -11.23
N GLY A 43 0.00 -0.97 -10.27
CA GLY A 43 -0.72 -1.37 -9.06
C GLY A 43 -1.13 -0.19 -8.19
N LEU A 44 -0.23 0.79 -8.03
CA LEU A 44 -0.49 2.01 -7.27
C LEU A 44 -1.65 2.82 -7.87
N ASP A 45 -1.63 3.04 -9.19
CA ASP A 45 -2.64 3.80 -9.92
C ASP A 45 -3.99 3.08 -9.91
N LEU A 46 -3.99 1.75 -10.01
CA LEU A 46 -5.21 0.96 -9.81
C LEU A 46 -5.78 1.18 -8.40
N GLY A 47 -4.95 1.17 -7.36
CA GLY A 47 -5.40 1.44 -6.00
C GLY A 47 -5.98 2.85 -5.83
N LEU A 48 -5.28 3.87 -6.36
CA LEU A 48 -5.69 5.27 -6.31
C LEU A 48 -6.96 5.54 -7.13
N GLY A 49 -7.13 4.90 -8.28
CA GLY A 49 -8.30 5.04 -9.13
C GLY A 49 -9.52 4.28 -8.62
N PHE A 50 -9.36 3.00 -8.30
CA PHE A 50 -10.46 2.15 -7.85
C PHE A 50 -10.87 2.42 -6.39
N GLY A 51 -9.94 2.86 -5.54
CA GLY A 51 -10.20 3.08 -4.11
C GLY A 51 -11.38 4.01 -3.86
N PRO A 52 -11.35 5.28 -4.31
CA PRO A 52 -12.45 6.22 -4.12
C PRO A 52 -13.76 5.77 -4.79
N TYR A 53 -13.67 5.07 -5.92
CA TYR A 53 -14.86 4.57 -6.62
C TYR A 53 -15.59 3.50 -5.79
N ILE A 54 -14.86 2.48 -5.33
CA ILE A 54 -15.41 1.43 -4.47
C ILE A 54 -15.94 2.05 -3.18
N LEU A 55 -15.15 2.91 -2.53
CA LEU A 55 -15.57 3.57 -1.29
C LEU A 55 -16.81 4.44 -1.50
N GLY A 56 -16.87 5.19 -2.60
CA GLY A 56 -18.00 6.04 -2.98
C GLY A 56 -19.33 5.30 -3.05
N LEU A 57 -19.33 4.05 -3.52
CA LEU A 57 -20.53 3.20 -3.56
C LEU A 57 -21.05 2.88 -2.15
N PHE A 58 -20.17 2.77 -1.16
CA PHE A 58 -20.52 2.44 0.23
C PHE A 58 -20.74 3.68 1.11
N THR A 59 -20.31 4.87 0.68
CA THR A 59 -20.39 6.11 1.47
C THR A 59 -21.81 6.43 1.95
N ASN A 60 -22.83 6.24 1.08
CA ASN A 60 -24.22 6.56 1.40
C ASN A 60 -24.84 5.63 2.46
N GLN A 61 -24.29 4.42 2.66
CA GLN A 61 -24.86 3.44 3.58
C GLN A 61 -24.16 3.44 4.95
N ILE A 62 -22.86 3.71 4.98
CA ILE A 62 -22.01 3.47 6.16
C ILE A 62 -21.70 4.75 6.96
N GLY A 63 -21.72 5.92 6.30
CA GLY A 63 -21.35 7.20 6.89
C GLY A 63 -19.84 7.39 7.04
N LEU A 64 -19.39 8.65 7.01
CA LEU A 64 -17.97 9.00 6.87
C LEU A 64 -17.07 8.46 8.00
N GLY A 65 -17.53 8.52 9.26
CA GLY A 65 -16.75 8.07 10.42
C GLY A 65 -16.49 6.57 10.42
N ASN A 66 -17.51 5.77 10.10
CA ASN A 66 -17.38 4.32 10.02
C ASN A 66 -16.49 3.89 8.84
N MET A 67 -16.47 4.64 7.74
CA MET A 67 -15.55 4.37 6.64
C MET A 67 -14.08 4.46 7.07
N TYR A 68 -13.71 5.43 7.91
CA TYR A 68 -12.34 5.52 8.44
C TYR A 68 -11.97 4.29 9.28
N ILE A 69 -12.92 3.77 10.07
CA ILE A 69 -12.71 2.54 10.86
C ILE A 69 -12.51 1.33 9.93
N VAL A 70 -13.35 1.19 8.90
CA VAL A 70 -13.23 0.13 7.90
C VAL A 70 -11.87 0.19 7.18
N MET A 71 -11.41 1.39 6.82
CA MET A 71 -10.08 1.59 6.22
C MET A 71 -8.94 1.23 7.18
N ALA A 72 -9.06 1.55 8.47
CA ALA A 72 -8.07 1.15 9.46
C ALA A 72 -7.99 -0.39 9.59
N VAL A 73 -9.14 -1.09 9.62
CA VAL A 73 -9.19 -2.55 9.63
C VAL A 73 -8.58 -3.13 8.35
N LEU A 74 -8.90 -2.56 7.18
CA LEU A 74 -8.37 -3.02 5.90
C LEU A 74 -6.84 -2.87 5.82
N LEU A 75 -6.28 -1.80 6.38
CA LEU A 75 -4.82 -1.62 6.49
C LEU A 75 -4.18 -2.71 7.36
N ILE A 76 -4.79 -3.03 8.51
CA ILE A 76 -4.30 -4.10 9.39
C ILE A 76 -4.33 -5.45 8.67
N VAL A 77 -5.42 -5.77 7.99
CA VAL A 77 -5.55 -7.02 7.20
C VAL A 77 -4.48 -7.09 6.11
N THR A 78 -4.27 -6.00 5.38
CA THR A 78 -3.24 -5.92 4.32
C THR A 78 -1.84 -6.12 4.89
N PHE A 79 -1.55 -5.54 6.06
CA PHE A 79 -0.28 -5.73 6.75
C PHE A 79 -0.05 -7.22 7.10
N PHE A 80 -1.06 -7.90 7.65
CA PHE A 80 -0.96 -9.33 7.94
C PHE A 80 -0.75 -10.15 6.67
N ILE A 81 -1.53 -9.90 5.62
CA ILE A 81 -1.38 -10.59 4.33
C ILE A 81 0.04 -10.42 3.78
N TYR A 82 0.57 -9.19 3.79
CA TYR A 82 1.95 -8.91 3.38
C TYR A 82 2.96 -9.68 4.23
N HIS A 83 2.78 -9.69 5.55
CA HIS A 83 3.67 -10.41 6.47
C HIS A 83 3.67 -11.93 6.20
N PHE A 84 2.51 -12.54 5.97
CA PHE A 84 2.42 -13.97 5.69
C PHE A 84 2.97 -14.36 4.31
N ILE A 85 2.73 -13.54 3.28
CA ILE A 85 3.13 -13.85 1.90
C ILE A 85 4.60 -13.51 1.64
N HIS A 86 5.01 -12.28 1.98
CA HIS A 86 6.35 -11.75 1.71
C HIS A 86 7.30 -11.96 2.90
N GLY A 87 6.83 -11.77 4.14
CA GLY A 87 7.66 -11.82 5.34
C GLY A 87 8.35 -13.16 5.62
N ARG A 88 7.86 -14.27 5.04
CA ARG A 88 8.51 -15.60 5.14
C ARG A 88 9.47 -15.94 3.99
N LYS A 89 9.48 -15.16 2.90
CA LYS A 89 10.21 -15.48 1.67
C LYS A 89 11.38 -14.56 1.35
N VAL A 90 11.72 -13.62 2.24
CA VAL A 90 13.01 -12.91 2.16
C VAL A 90 14.10 -13.84 2.68
N SER A 91 14.31 -14.97 2.00
CA SER A 91 15.63 -15.58 1.96
C SER A 91 16.50 -14.54 1.28
N VAL A 92 17.29 -13.84 2.09
CA VAL A 92 18.39 -12.97 1.66
C VAL A 92 19.13 -13.72 0.56
N SER A 93 18.84 -13.39 -0.71
CA SER A 93 19.69 -13.78 -1.82
C SER A 93 20.96 -12.97 -1.59
N LYS A 94 21.92 -13.60 -0.91
CA LYS A 94 23.26 -13.11 -0.69
C LYS A 94 23.75 -12.54 -2.02
N ALA A 95 23.91 -11.22 -2.04
CA ALA A 95 24.89 -10.60 -2.92
C ALA A 95 26.28 -11.02 -2.46
#